data_AF-D8JDA1-F1
#
_entry.id   AF-D8JDA1-F1
#
_cell.length_a   1.000
_cell.length_b   1.000
_cell.length_c   1.000
_cell.angle_alpha   90.00
_cell.angle_beta   90.00
_cell.angle_gamma   90.00
#
_symmetry.space_group_name_H-M   'P 1'
#
loop_
_entity.id
_entity.type
_entity.pdbx_description
1 polymer ?
#
loop_
_entity_poly.entity_id
_entity_poly.type
_entity_poly.pdbx_seq_one_letter_code
_entity_poly.pdbx_strand_id
1 'polypeptide(L)' 'MCPSSLETAGKDKDLATIIGLYVLEELTLGQAAERLEISRFEMREILHEGGVELRLGPKDIDDASSEIDVALNLE' A
#
# COMPACT_ATOMS: atom_id res chain seq x y z
N MET A 1 -15.33 21.70 19.60
CA MET A 1 -14.73 21.51 18.26
C MET A 1 -14.44 20.03 18.11
N CYS A 2 -15.17 19.31 17.25
CA CYS A 2 -14.88 17.91 16.95
C CYS A 2 -13.84 17.87 15.82
N PRO A 3 -12.56 17.56 16.06
CA PRO A 3 -11.54 17.53 14.99
C PRO A 3 -11.71 16.32 14.06
N SER A 4 -12.50 15.33 14.48
CA SER A 4 -12.45 13.96 13.96
C SER A 4 -12.96 13.75 12.53
N SER A 5 -13.82 14.61 11.98
CA SER A 5 -14.53 14.24 10.73
C SER A 5 -13.78 14.58 9.44
N LEU A 6 -12.87 15.57 9.47
CA LEU A 6 -12.09 15.96 8.29
C LEU A 6 -10.79 15.16 8.17
N GLU A 7 -10.21 14.75 9.31
CA GLU A 7 -9.00 13.89 9.32
C GLU A 7 -9.29 12.49 8.79
N THR A 8 -10.44 11.89 9.14
CA THR A 8 -10.85 10.58 8.60
C THR A 8 -11.06 10.62 7.10
N ALA A 9 -11.75 11.64 6.58
CA ALA A 9 -11.98 11.78 5.14
C ALA A 9 -10.69 12.02 4.33
N GLY A 10 -9.63 12.57 4.97
CA GLY A 10 -8.30 12.65 4.39
C GLY A 10 -7.64 11.28 4.29
N LYS A 11 -7.62 10.54 5.40
CA LYS A 11 -7.07 9.17 5.47
C LYS A 11 -7.74 8.21 4.48
N ASP A 12 -9.06 8.33 4.30
CA ASP A 12 -9.80 7.49 3.34
C ASP A 12 -9.39 7.79 1.89
N LYS A 13 -9.07 9.05 1.56
CA LYS A 13 -8.57 9.44 0.24
C LYS A 13 -7.16 8.95 0.00
N ASP A 14 -6.30 9.02 1.02
CA ASP A 14 -4.94 8.49 0.94
C ASP A 14 -5.00 6.97 0.71
N LEU A 15 -5.81 6.24 1.49
CA LEU A 15 -6.03 4.81 1.30
C LEU A 15 -6.48 4.46 -0.12
N ALA A 16 -7.52 5.12 -0.63
CA ALA A 16 -8.03 4.88 -1.98
C ALA A 16 -6.96 5.16 -3.06
N THR A 17 -6.15 6.20 -2.85
CA THR A 17 -5.05 6.56 -3.76
C THR A 17 -3.98 5.48 -3.75
N ILE A 18 -3.54 5.02 -2.57
CA ILE A 18 -2.52 3.97 -2.45
C ILE A 18 -2.99 2.65 -3.06
N ILE A 19 -4.24 2.26 -2.82
CA ILE A 19 -4.84 1.07 -3.45
C ILE A 19 -4.85 1.22 -4.98
N GLY A 20 -5.26 2.39 -5.49
CA GLY A 20 -5.26 2.66 -6.93
C GLY A 20 -3.87 2.53 -7.55
N LEU A 21 -2.84 3.05 -6.89
CA LEU A 21 -1.45 2.95 -7.36
C LEU A 21 -0.92 1.51 -7.31
N TYR A 22 -1.29 0.72 -6.30
CA TYR A 22 -0.98 -0.71 -6.27
C TYR A 22 -1.62 -1.45 -7.45
N VAL A 23 -2.91 -1.21 -7.72
CA VAL A 23 -3.65 -1.85 -8.82
C VAL A 23 -3.07 -1.47 -10.18
N LEU A 24 -2.58 -0.23 -10.33
CA LEU A 24 -1.89 0.22 -11.54
C LEU A 24 -0.44 -0.27 -11.65
N GLU A 25 0.03 -1.06 -10.68
CA GLU A 25 1.39 -1.58 -10.60
C GLU A 25 2.48 -0.51 -10.52
N GLU A 26 2.10 0.68 -10.05
CA GLU A 26 2.99 1.80 -9.74
C GLU A 26 3.62 1.64 -8.36
N LEU A 27 3.00 0.85 -7.48
CA LEU A 27 3.53 0.48 -6.18
C LEU A 27 3.57 -1.03 -6.01
N THR A 28 4.62 -1.51 -5.34
CA THR A 28 4.68 -2.86 -4.79
C THR A 28 3.78 -3.00 -3.56
N LEU A 29 3.52 -4.23 -3.10
CA LEU A 29 2.76 -4.47 -1.88
C LEU A 29 3.44 -3.86 -0.64
N GLY A 30 4.77 -3.97 -0.55
CA GLY A 30 5.57 -3.37 0.51
C GLY A 30 5.49 -1.85 0.49
N GLN A 31 5.69 -1.22 -0.68
CA GLN A 31 5.63 0.23 -0.83
C GLN A 31 4.26 0.82 -0.52
N ALA A 32 3.19 0.08 -0.84
CA ALA A 32 1.83 0.48 -0.48
C ALA A 32 1.60 0.39 1.04
N ALA A 33 2.07 -0.69 1.67
CA ALA A 33 1.99 -0.87 3.13
C ALA A 33 2.80 0.20 3.89
N GLU A 34 4.00 0.51 3.43
CA GLU A 34 4.88 1.53 4.02
C GLU A 34 4.25 2.92 3.99
N ARG A 35 3.65 3.34 2.87
CA ARG A 35 2.98 4.65 2.74
C ARG A 35 1.79 4.84 3.68
N LEU A 36 1.19 3.73 4.13
CA LEU A 36 0.10 3.73 5.09
C LEU A 36 0.58 3.43 6.52
N GLU A 37 1.89 3.26 6.71
CA GLU A 37 2.52 2.89 7.99
C GLU A 37 1.92 1.60 8.59
N ILE A 38 1.53 0.64 7.75
CA ILE A 38 0.96 -0.65 8.15
C ILE A 38 1.86 -1.81 7.73
N SER A 39 1.62 -2.99 8.30
CA SER A 39 2.30 -4.19 7.87
C SER A 39 1.85 -4.67 6.49
N ARG A 40 2.73 -5.38 5.79
CA ARG A 40 2.40 -6.09 4.53
C ARG A 40 1.26 -7.10 4.68
N PHE A 41 1.03 -7.60 5.90
CA PHE A 41 -0.10 -8.49 6.19
C PHE A 41 -1.41 -7.70 6.27
N GLU A 42 -1.43 -6.56 6.95
CA GLU A 42 -2.61 -5.69 7.01
C GLU A 42 -2.99 -5.15 5.63
N MET A 43 -2.01 -4.71 4.83
CA MET A 43 -2.29 -4.27 3.45
C MET A 43 -2.90 -5.40 2.61
N ARG A 44 -2.47 -6.65 2.83
CA ARG A 44 -3.02 -7.83 2.15
C ARG A 44 -4.49 -8.03 2.48
N GLU A 45 -4.86 -7.92 3.76
CA GLU A 45 -6.24 -8.07 4.20
C GLU A 45 -7.11 -6.95 3.60
N ILE A 46 -6.64 -5.70 3.61
CA ILE A 46 -7.36 -4.56 3.00
C ILE A 46 -7.65 -4.80 1.52
N LEU A 47 -6.64 -5.25 0.76
CA LEU A 47 -6.81 -5.56 -0.66
C LEU A 47 -7.81 -6.71 -0.86
N HIS A 48 -7.71 -7.75 -0.04
CA HIS A 48 -8.61 -8.90 -0.09
C HIS A 48 -10.06 -8.51 0.22
N GLU A 49 -10.30 -7.74 1.28
CA GLU A 49 -11.62 -7.21 1.65
C GLU A 49 -12.19 -6.28 0.57
N GLY A 50 -11.32 -5.52 -0.11
CA GLY A 50 -11.66 -4.67 -1.26
C GLY A 50 -11.92 -5.44 -2.56
N GLY A 51 -11.78 -6.77 -2.57
CA GLY A 51 -11.95 -7.60 -3.77
C GLY A 51 -10.83 -7.44 -4.80
N VAL A 52 -9.68 -6.92 -4.38
CA VAL A 52 -8.48 -6.78 -5.22
C VAL A 52 -7.66 -8.06 -5.13
N GLU A 53 -7.38 -8.68 -6.29
CA GLU A 53 -6.52 -9.85 -6.34
C GLU A 53 -5.07 -9.49 -6.04
N LEU A 54 -4.40 -10.33 -5.25
CA LEU A 54 -3.01 -10.13 -4.89
C LEU A 54 -2.08 -10.60 -6.01
N ARG A 55 -1.15 -9.73 -6.40
CA ARG A 55 -0.09 -10.10 -7.34
C ARG A 55 0.88 -11.12 -6.71
N LEU A 56 1.27 -12.10 -7.50
CA LEU A 56 2.31 -13.06 -7.11
C LEU A 56 3.68 -12.56 -7.56
N GLY A 57 4.47 -12.11 -6.59
CA GLY A 57 5.84 -11.66 -6.81
C GLY A 57 5.97 -10.31 -7.50
N PRO A 58 7.21 -9.85 -7.71
CA PRO A 58 7.49 -8.60 -8.40
C PRO A 58 7.34 -8.73 -9.91
N LYS A 59 6.96 -7.63 -10.58
CA LYS A 59 6.74 -7.61 -12.04
C LYS A 59 8.06 -7.70 -12.84
N ASP A 60 9.12 -7.12 -12.29
CA ASP A 60 10.46 -7.05 -12.88
C ASP A 60 11.54 -6.93 -11.78
N ILE A 61 12.80 -6.77 -12.18
CA ILE A 61 13.94 -6.67 -11.25
C ILE A 61 13.91 -5.37 -10.45
N ASP A 62 13.41 -4.27 -11.01
CA ASP A 62 13.33 -2.99 -10.32
C ASP A 62 12.28 -3.03 -9.21
N ASP A 63 11.13 -3.62 -9.50
CA ASP A 63 10.06 -3.91 -8.54
C ASP A 63 10.56 -4.87 -7.44
N ALA A 64 11.40 -5.85 -7.79
CA ALA A 64 12.04 -6.75 -6.83
C ALA A 64 13.04 -6.02 -5.91
N SER A 65 13.86 -5.13 -6.47
CA SER A 65 14.77 -4.28 -5.71
C SER A 65 14.00 -3.37 -4.75
N SER A 66 12.92 -2.74 -5.24
CA SER A 66 12.04 -1.91 -4.42
C SER A 66 11.44 -2.67 -3.23
N GLU A 67 10.98 -3.91 -3.43
CA GLU A 67 10.49 -4.76 -2.33
C GLU A 67 11.59 -5.10 -1.30
N ILE A 68 12.83 -5.26 -1.75
CA ILE A 68 13.98 -5.51 -0.86
C ILE A 68 14.29 -4.25 -0.05
N ASP A 69 14.31 -3.08 -0.69
CA ASP A 69 14.60 -1.81 -0.03
C ASP A 69 13.58 -1.52 1.07
N VAL A 70 12.29 -1.69 0.80
CA VAL A 70 11.24 -1.59 1.84
C VAL A 70 11.43 -2.64 2.93
N ALA A 71 11.75 -3.89 2.57
CA ALA A 71 11.92 -4.95 3.57
C ALA A 71 13.14 -4.75 4.47
N LEU A 72 14.20 -4.14 3.95
CA LEU A 72 15.43 -3.82 4.68
C LEU A 72 15.42 -2.41 5.28
N ASN A 73 14.39 -1.61 5.00
CA ASN A 73 14.29 -0.20 5.37
C ASN A 73 15.52 0.59 4.91
N LEU A 74 15.89 0.41 3.64
CA LEU A 74 16.98 1.13 2.97
C LEU A 74 16.38 2.35 2.26
N GLU A 75 16.74 3.55 2.71
CA GLU A 75 16.33 4.84 2.12
C GLU A 75 17.31 5.32 1.04
#